data_AF-A0A6J6KKQ3-F1
#
_entry.id   AF-A0A6J6KKQ3-F1
#
_cell.length_a   1.000
_cell.length_b   1.000
_cell.length_c   1.000
_cell.angle_alpha   90.00
_cell.angle_beta   90.00
_cell.angle_gamma   90.00
#
_symmetry.space_group_name_H-M   'P 1'
#
loop_
_entity.id
_entity.type
_entity.pdbx_description
1 polymer ?
#
loop_
_entity_poly.entity_id
_entity_poly.type
_entity_poly.pdbx_seq_one_letter_code
_entity_poly.pdbx_strand_id
1 'polypeptide(L)'
;MFEHGKITTTEAKAKRLRPLAEKLITHAKKGDLPARRMVMAQISNKSVVHTLLTEIGPRFATREGGYTRITKVGPRKGDNAPMAVIELLTEKDN
;
A
#
# COMPACT_ATOMS: atom_id res chain seq x y z
N MET A 1 -2.74 3.18 5.38
CA MET A 1 -1.65 3.31 4.38
C MET A 1 -2.14 4.05 3.15
N PHE A 2 -3.12 3.54 2.42
CA PHE A 2 -3.62 4.21 1.20
C PHE A 2 -4.17 5.63 1.44
N GLU A 3 -4.71 5.91 2.63
CA GLU A 3 -5.16 7.26 3.02
C GLU A 3 -4.02 8.27 3.20
N HIS A 4 -2.82 7.83 3.59
CA HIS A 4 -1.73 8.71 4.03
C HIS A 4 -0.44 8.53 3.22
N GLY A 5 -0.42 7.62 2.25
CA GLY A 5 0.77 7.25 1.47
C GLY A 5 1.82 6.42 2.22
N LYS A 6 1.91 6.55 3.55
CA LYS A 6 2.85 5.80 4.41
C LYS A 6 2.26 5.47 5.77
N ILE A 7 2.77 4.43 6.42
CA ILE A 7 2.50 4.12 7.83
C ILE A 7 3.77 3.63 8.52
N THR A 8 3.90 3.94 9.80
CA THR A 8 4.94 3.38 10.66
C THR A 8 4.34 2.25 11.49
N THR A 9 4.91 1.06 11.43
CA THR A 9 4.42 -0.12 12.16
C THR A 9 5.58 -1.05 12.52
N THR A 10 5.31 -2.20 13.13
CA THR A 10 6.37 -3.18 13.39
C THR A 10 6.87 -3.80 12.08
N GLU A 11 8.15 -4.18 12.01
CA GLU A 11 8.74 -4.77 10.81
C GLU A 11 7.94 -5.99 10.33
N ALA A 12 7.48 -6.83 11.25
CA ALA A 12 6.66 -8.00 10.94
C ALA A 12 5.30 -7.61 10.30
N LYS A 13 4.64 -6.57 10.80
CA LYS A 13 3.37 -6.08 10.23
C LYS A 13 3.59 -5.47 8.84
N ALA A 14 4.66 -4.69 8.66
CA ALA A 14 5.02 -4.12 7.37
C ALA A 14 5.25 -5.22 6.31
N LYS A 15 6.03 -6.26 6.66
CA LYS A 15 6.28 -7.42 5.77
C LYS A 15 5.00 -8.15 5.37
N ARG A 16 4.07 -8.33 6.32
CA ARG A 16 2.76 -8.95 6.03
C ARG A 16 1.85 -8.07 5.18
N LEU A 17 1.92 -6.75 5.35
CA LEU A 17 1.09 -5.82 4.59
C LEU A 17 1.49 -5.76 3.11
N ARG A 18 2.78 -5.87 2.80
CA ARG A 18 3.33 -5.76 1.44
C ARG A 18 2.56 -6.60 0.39
N PRO A 19 2.45 -7.93 0.48
CA PRO A 19 1.77 -8.72 -0.54
C PRO A 19 0.29 -8.35 -0.72
N LEU A 20 -0.39 -7.91 0.35
CA LEU A 20 -1.76 -7.44 0.27
C LEU A 20 -1.84 -6.11 -0.48
N ALA A 21 -0.98 -5.15 -0.13
CA ALA A 21 -0.93 -3.85 -0.77
C ALA A 21 -0.60 -3.97 -2.27
N GLU A 22 0.39 -4.79 -2.63
CA GLU A 22 0.78 -5.04 -4.02
C GLU A 22 -0.39 -5.59 -4.86
N LYS A 23 -1.12 -6.58 -4.33
CA LYS A 23 -2.29 -7.16 -5.02
C LYS A 23 -3.40 -6.13 -5.21
N LEU A 24 -3.71 -5.35 -4.18
CA LEU A 24 -4.76 -4.33 -4.25
C LEU A 24 -4.43 -3.24 -5.28
N ILE A 25 -3.18 -2.79 -5.34
CA ILE A 25 -2.73 -1.83 -6.36
C ILE A 25 -2.81 -2.46 -7.76
N THR A 26 -2.44 -3.73 -7.91
CA THR A 26 -2.55 -4.46 -9.17
C THR A 26 -3.99 -4.54 -9.67
N HIS A 27 -4.95 -4.82 -8.78
CA HIS A 27 -6.37 -4.77 -9.15
C HIS A 27 -6.80 -3.35 -9.50
N ALA A 28 -6.40 -2.36 -8.69
CA ALA A 28 -6.79 -0.97 -8.93
C ALA A 28 -6.29 -0.43 -10.28
N LYS A 29 -5.08 -0.83 -10.70
CA LYS A 29 -4.50 -0.53 -12.01
C LYS A 29 -5.34 -1.04 -13.18
N LYS A 30 -6.08 -2.15 -13.03
CA LYS A 30 -6.95 -2.68 -14.09
C LYS A 30 -8.19 -1.82 -14.33
N GLY A 31 -8.74 -1.22 -13.27
CA GLY A 31 -9.85 -0.27 -13.35
C GLY A 31 -11.22 -0.84 -13.76
N ASP A 32 -11.34 -2.15 -14.02
CA ASP A 32 -12.59 -2.78 -14.41
C ASP A 32 -13.55 -3.05 -13.24
N LEU A 33 -14.83 -3.33 -13.54
CA LEU A 33 -15.85 -3.62 -12.54
C LEU A 33 -15.50 -4.83 -11.66
N PRO A 34 -15.00 -5.96 -12.19
CA PRO A 34 -14.51 -7.08 -11.38
C PRO A 34 -13.41 -6.68 -10.39
N ALA A 35 -12.40 -5.94 -10.82
CA ALA A 35 -11.31 -5.49 -9.96
C ALA A 35 -11.80 -4.57 -8.85
N ARG A 36 -12.72 -3.65 -9.17
CA ARG A 36 -13.37 -2.80 -8.18
C ARG A 36 -14.11 -3.61 -7.11
N ARG A 37 -14.84 -4.67 -7.49
CA ARG A 37 -15.51 -5.57 -6.54
C ARG A 37 -14.51 -6.31 -5.65
N MET A 38 -13.39 -6.79 -6.21
CA MET A 38 -12.33 -7.44 -5.43
C MET A 38 -11.71 -6.51 -4.39
N VAL A 39 -11.46 -5.25 -4.76
CA VAL A 39 -10.94 -4.22 -3.84
C VAL A 39 -11.95 -3.94 -2.73
N MET A 40 -13.24 -3.78 -3.06
CA MET A 40 -14.31 -3.52 -2.08
C MET A 40 -14.54 -4.70 -1.12
N ALA A 41 -14.25 -5.93 -1.54
CA ALA A 41 -14.32 -7.11 -0.66
C ALA A 41 -13.21 -7.10 0.42
N GLN A 42 -12.10 -6.40 0.18
CA GLN A 42 -10.95 -6.34 1.09
C GLN A 42 -10.91 -5.03 1.89
N ILE A 43 -11.44 -3.94 1.35
CA ILE A 43 -11.45 -2.61 1.97
C ILE A 43 -12.90 -2.14 2.13
N SER A 44 -13.33 -2.02 3.38
CA SER A 44 -14.69 -1.56 3.71
C SER A 44 -14.86 -0.05 3.54
N ASN A 45 -13.80 0.74 3.70
CA ASN A 45 -13.88 2.20 3.58
C ASN A 45 -13.96 2.64 2.10
N LYS A 46 -15.13 3.15 1.70
CA LYS A 46 -15.40 3.60 0.33
C LYS A 46 -14.49 4.74 -0.14
N SER A 47 -14.07 5.64 0.77
CA SER A 47 -13.16 6.74 0.41
C SER A 47 -11.80 6.19 0.00
N VAL A 48 -11.29 5.19 0.73
CA VAL A 48 -10.03 4.52 0.40
C VAL A 48 -10.11 3.77 -0.92
N VAL A 49 -11.22 3.07 -1.15
CA VAL A 49 -11.45 2.39 -2.44
C VAL A 49 -11.42 3.40 -3.58
N HIS A 50 -12.05 4.56 -3.41
CA HIS A 50 -12.04 5.62 -4.39
C HIS A 50 -10.60 6.09 -4.69
N THR A 51 -9.85 6.55 -3.68
CA THR A 51 -8.45 6.98 -3.83
C THR A 51 -7.58 5.91 -4.47
N LEU A 52 -7.77 4.63 -4.10
CA LEU A 52 -6.99 3.54 -4.68
C LEU A 52 -7.23 3.41 -6.19
N LEU A 53 -8.48 3.58 -6.65
CA LEU A 53 -8.87 3.42 -8.05
C LEU A 53 -8.63 4.66 -8.90
N THR A 54 -8.80 5.87 -8.35
CA THR A 54 -8.74 7.11 -9.12
C THR A 54 -7.37 7.78 -9.09
N GLU A 55 -6.59 7.57 -8.03
CA GLU A 55 -5.29 8.20 -7.86
C GLU A 55 -4.16 7.17 -7.92
N ILE A 56 -4.18 6.17 -7.05
CA ILE A 56 -3.05 5.24 -6.86
C ILE A 56 -2.90 4.28 -8.05
N GLY A 57 -4.00 3.68 -8.52
CA GLY A 57 -4.00 2.76 -9.66
C GLY A 57 -3.41 3.39 -10.92
N PRO A 58 -3.94 4.54 -11.40
CA PRO A 58 -3.41 5.26 -12.54
C PRO A 58 -1.94 5.68 -12.37
N ARG A 59 -1.54 6.11 -11.17
CA ARG A 59 -0.14 6.48 -10.87
C ARG A 59 0.86 5.35 -11.11
N PHE A 60 0.44 4.10 -10.95
CA PHE A 60 1.29 2.92 -11.17
C PHE A 60 0.99 2.20 -12.50
N ALA A 61 0.29 2.84 -13.44
CA ALA A 61 -0.12 2.22 -14.71
C ALA A 61 1.06 1.68 -15.55
N THR A 62 2.22 2.32 -15.50
CA THR A 62 3.41 1.89 -16.27
C THR A 62 4.32 0.94 -15.50
N ARG A 63 4.12 0.78 -14.18
CA ARG A 63 4.99 -0.03 -13.33
C ARG A 63 4.48 -1.46 -13.19
N GLU A 64 5.38 -2.43 -13.27
CA GLU A 64 5.10 -3.87 -13.14
C GLU A 64 5.53 -4.41 -11.77
N GLY A 65 4.84 -3.95 -10.72
CA GLY A 65 5.07 -4.40 -9.36
C GLY A 65 6.10 -3.59 -8.57
N GLY A 66 6.24 -3.96 -7.29
CA GLY A 66 7.10 -3.24 -6.36
C GLY A 66 6.59 -1.81 -6.17
N TYR A 67 5.32 -1.68 -5.81
CA TYR A 67 4.65 -0.38 -5.60
C TYR A 67 4.91 0.18 -4.20
N THR A 68 5.42 -0.65 -3.30
CA THR A 68 5.67 -0.32 -1.90
C THR A 68 7.15 -0.47 -1.53
N ARG A 69 7.61 0.39 -0.61
CA ARG A 69 8.93 0.33 0.01
C ARG A 69 8.78 0.10 1.51
N ILE A 70 9.67 -0.71 2.08
CA ILE A 70 9.81 -0.89 3.53
C ILE A 70 11.17 -0.36 3.95
N THR A 71 11.18 0.64 4.81
CA THR A 71 12.38 1.24 5.38
C THR A 71 12.43 0.94 6.87
N LYS A 72 13.49 0.26 7.34
CA LYS A 72 13.67 -0.01 8.77
C LYS A 72 13.92 1.30 9.51
N VAL A 73 13.33 1.43 10.70
CA VAL A 73 13.58 2.57 11.59
C VAL A 73 13.97 2.06 12.98
N GLY A 74 14.43 2.98 13.84
CA GLY A 74 14.84 2.65 15.19
C GLY A 74 13.76 1.89 15.97
N PRO A 75 14.15 1.03 16.92
CA PRO A 75 13.19 0.23 17.68
C PRO A 75 12.29 1.11 18.53
N ARG A 76 11.08 0.62 18.80
CA ARG A 76 10.11 1.33 19.63
C ARG A 76 10.60 1.42 21.08
N LYS A 77 10.54 2.63 21.65
CA LYS A 77 10.82 2.85 23.07
C LYS A 77 9.78 2.11 23.94
N GLY A 78 10.25 1.32 24.91
CA GLY A 78 9.42 0.58 25.85
C GLY A 78 9.55 -0.93 25.70
N ASP A 79 9.28 -1.47 24.51
CA ASP A 79 9.33 -2.91 24.24
C ASP A 79 10.42 -3.33 23.24
N ASN A 80 11.25 -2.39 22.80
CA ASN A 80 12.34 -2.59 21.84
C ASN A 80 11.88 -3.29 20.53
N ALA A 81 10.60 -3.18 20.17
CA ALA A 81 10.07 -3.84 18.99
C ALA A 81 10.71 -3.25 17.72
N PRO A 82 11.16 -4.09 16.75
CA PRO A 82 11.69 -3.59 15.49
C PRO A 82 10.59 -2.92 14.69
N MET A 83 10.83 -1.66 14.32
CA MET A 83 9.88 -0.82 13.59
C MET A 83 10.31 -0.64 12.14
N ALA A 84 9.33 -0.40 11.28
CA ALA A 84 9.56 -0.06 9.89
C ALA A 84 8.47 0.90 9.39
N VAL A 85 8.85 1.74 8.44
CA VAL A 85 7.92 2.53 7.64
C VAL A 85 7.62 1.74 6.37
N ILE A 86 6.34 1.54 6.06
CA ILE A 86 5.90 1.03 4.77
C ILE A 86 5.17 2.15 4.03
N GLU A 87 5.62 2.43 2.80
CA GLU A 87 5.15 3.56 2.01
C GLU A 87 4.95 3.17 0.55
N LEU A 88 4.08 3.91 -0.14
CA LEU A 88 3.95 3.82 -1.59
C LEU A 88 5.13 4.55 -2.24
N LEU A 89 5.67 4.00 -3.32
CA LEU A 89 6.68 4.69 -4.11
C LEU A 89 6.12 5.96 -4.76
N THR A 90 7.02 6.92 -4.99
CA THR A 90 6.74 8.19 -5.66
C THR A 90 7.56 8.30 -6.95
N GLU A 91 7.22 9.26 -7.81
CA GLU A 91 7.90 9.47 -9.10
C GLU A 91 9.41 9.74 -8.97
N LYS A 92 9.88 10.20 -7.81
CA LYS A 92 11.31 10.42 -7.50
C LYS A 92 12.11 9.13 -7.28
N ASP A 93 11.44 7.98 -7.24
CA ASP A 93 12.06 6.67 -7.01
C ASP A 93 12.37 5.90 -8.33
N ASN A 94 12.28 6.58 -9.48
CA ASN A 94 12.63 6.09 -10.81
C ASN A 94 13.84 6.85 -11.38
#